data_AF-A0A4D4KGI2-F1
#
_entry.id   AF-A0A4D4KGI2-F1
#
_cell.length_a   1.000
_cell.length_b   1.000
_cell.length_c   1.000
_cell.angle_alpha   90.00
_cell.angle_beta   90.00
_cell.angle_gamma   90.00
#
_symmetry.space_group_name_H-M   'P 1'
#
loop_
_entity.id
_entity.type
_entity.pdbx_description
1 polymer ?
#
loop_
_entity_poly.entity_id
_entity_poly.type
_entity_poly.pdbx_seq_one_letter_code
_entity_poly.pdbx_strand_id
1 'polypeptide(L)'
;MSDDPHPPLPASLDLLIVRLVPECRVGVSAAVALRDTPTAYEQAIHALAVARNAPERRAGFGGDVDVTVLAGPEGYLWASELLAPCLRYAPARRADPGPQELLGTLGSWLSFGGAASRHLKIHRNTLAARMRHLDELLGVEVSRSLAAQSAAWLALRLHTAPQAAAARAQAPPGPTATLDTVLGTPAAGAWARAQLRPLEQARPAAGLETVRTWLRADARLPAAAAALGISLPGARKRLTRAEDVLGRSLLTAPSAKYELWLAMRALGSL
;
A
#
# COMPACT_ATOMS: atom_id res chain seq x y z
N MET A 1 -17.15 -18.18 46.77
CA MET A 1 -15.69 -18.05 46.75
C MET A 1 -15.35 -17.32 45.47
N SER A 2 -15.08 -16.03 45.64
CA SER A 2 -14.66 -14.95 44.74
C SER A 2 -14.79 -15.14 43.23
N ASP A 3 -15.81 -14.46 42.70
CA ASP A 3 -15.83 -13.82 41.39
C ASP A 3 -14.92 -12.59 41.50
N ASP A 4 -13.69 -12.68 40.98
CA ASP A 4 -12.72 -11.59 40.99
C ASP A 4 -12.88 -10.84 39.66
N PRO A 5 -13.37 -9.59 39.66
CA PRO A 5 -13.55 -8.85 38.42
C PRO A 5 -12.15 -8.57 37.85
N HIS A 6 -11.90 -9.09 36.64
CA HIS A 6 -10.72 -8.70 35.87
C HIS A 6 -10.56 -7.17 35.94
N PRO A 7 -9.38 -6.65 36.32
CA PRO A 7 -9.16 -5.21 36.39
C PRO A 7 -9.50 -4.62 35.02
N PRO A 8 -10.09 -3.40 34.96
CA PRO A 8 -10.35 -2.75 33.69
C PRO A 8 -9.04 -2.74 32.91
N LEU A 9 -9.08 -3.27 31.67
CA LEU A 9 -7.94 -3.26 30.77
C LEU A 9 -7.33 -1.85 30.83
N PRO A 10 -6.02 -1.71 31.14
CA PRO A 10 -5.40 -0.40 31.23
C PRO A 10 -5.73 0.36 29.95
N ALA A 11 -6.08 1.65 30.10
CA ALA A 11 -6.36 2.51 28.96
C ALA A 11 -5.31 2.22 27.88
N SER A 12 -5.79 1.86 26.68
CA SER A 12 -4.92 1.40 25.59
C SER A 12 -3.70 2.34 25.47
N LEU A 13 -2.49 1.77 25.37
CA LEU A 13 -1.22 2.50 25.54
C LEU A 13 -1.14 3.79 24.69
N ASP A 14 -1.72 3.76 23.49
CA ASP A 14 -1.87 4.90 22.60
C ASP A 14 -2.68 6.06 23.20
N LEU A 15 -3.79 5.77 23.91
CA LEU A 15 -4.57 6.78 24.64
C LEU A 15 -3.75 7.40 25.77
N LEU A 16 -2.97 6.60 26.49
CA LEU A 16 -2.09 7.10 27.55
C LEU A 16 -1.01 8.03 26.97
N ILE A 17 -0.35 7.62 25.88
CA ILE A 17 0.69 8.42 25.22
C ILE A 17 0.13 9.77 24.75
N VAL A 18 -1.01 9.79 24.06
CA VAL A 18 -1.62 11.02 23.51
C VAL A 18 -2.09 11.98 24.62
N ARG A 19 -2.47 11.45 25.80
CA ARG A 19 -2.82 12.23 26.98
C ARG A 19 -1.60 12.82 27.68
N LEU A 20 -0.53 12.03 27.84
CA LEU A 20 0.67 12.45 28.56
C LEU A 20 1.61 13.33 27.72
N VAL A 21 1.56 13.21 26.39
CA VAL A 21 2.43 13.93 25.46
C VAL A 21 1.56 14.63 24.40
N PRO A 22 1.10 15.87 24.65
CA PRO A 22 0.13 16.57 23.80
C PRO A 22 0.54 16.75 22.32
N GLU A 23 1.83 16.85 22.05
CA GLU A 23 2.39 16.96 20.70
C GLU A 23 2.48 15.62 19.96
N CYS A 24 2.36 14.50 20.69
CA CYS A 24 2.48 13.16 20.14
C CYS A 24 1.26 12.78 19.31
N ARG A 25 1.52 11.98 18.27
CA ARG A 25 0.51 11.34 17.43
C ARG A 25 0.85 9.87 17.34
N VAL A 26 -0.15 9.00 17.42
CA VAL A 26 0.06 7.55 17.53
C VAL A 26 -0.69 6.80 16.44
N GLY A 27 0.03 6.02 15.65
CA GLY A 27 -0.55 5.01 14.77
C GLY A 27 -0.41 3.64 15.38
N VAL A 28 -1.48 2.86 15.39
CA VAL A 28 -1.52 1.52 15.99
C VAL A 28 -1.79 0.49 14.90
N SER A 29 -0.95 -0.53 14.79
CA SER A 29 -1.17 -1.68 13.91
C SER A 29 -2.24 -2.62 14.47
N ALA A 30 -2.63 -3.65 13.71
CA ALA A 30 -3.26 -4.82 14.30
C ALA A 30 -2.27 -5.55 15.24
N ALA A 31 -2.79 -6.40 16.14
CA ALA A 31 -1.96 -7.32 16.89
C ALA A 31 -1.48 -8.45 15.95
N VAL A 32 -0.18 -8.55 15.74
CA VAL A 32 0.45 -9.57 14.86
C VAL A 32 1.49 -10.38 15.63
N ALA A 33 1.87 -11.54 15.10
CA ALA A 33 2.96 -12.32 15.67
C ALA A 33 4.30 -11.55 15.53
N LEU A 34 5.24 -11.78 16.44
CA LEU A 34 6.54 -11.08 16.43
C LEU A 34 7.30 -11.21 15.10
N ARG A 35 7.19 -12.34 14.40
CA ARG A 35 7.79 -12.53 13.07
C ARG A 35 7.23 -11.59 11.99
N ASP A 36 6.02 -11.08 12.18
CA ASP A 36 5.30 -10.19 11.25
C ASP A 36 5.47 -8.71 11.64
N THR A 37 6.46 -8.40 12.49
CA THR A 37 6.81 -7.03 12.90
C THR A 37 6.97 -6.04 11.73
N PRO A 38 7.60 -6.39 10.59
CA PRO A 38 7.66 -5.50 9.43
C PRO A 38 6.28 -5.05 8.94
N THR A 39 5.32 -5.97 8.85
CA THR A 39 3.92 -5.68 8.48
C THR A 39 3.27 -4.77 9.51
N ALA A 40 3.46 -5.03 10.81
CA ALA A 40 2.94 -4.14 11.86
C ALA A 40 3.53 -2.72 11.77
N TYR A 41 4.82 -2.56 11.45
CA TYR A 41 5.39 -1.24 11.22
C TYR A 41 4.72 -0.52 10.05
N GLU A 42 4.50 -1.19 8.91
CA GLU A 42 3.79 -0.60 7.77
C GLU A 42 2.37 -0.17 8.17
N GLN A 43 1.61 -1.04 8.85
CA GLN A 43 0.27 -0.76 9.35
C GLN A 43 0.26 0.45 10.30
N ALA A 44 1.19 0.48 11.27
CA ALA A 44 1.31 1.57 12.23
C ALA A 44 1.69 2.89 11.55
N ILE A 45 2.53 2.87 10.50
CA ILE A 45 2.87 4.07 9.72
C ILE A 45 1.64 4.56 8.91
N HIS A 46 0.85 3.67 8.31
CA HIS A 46 -0.42 4.02 7.67
C HIS A 46 -1.40 4.67 8.65
N ALA A 47 -1.57 4.06 9.83
CA ALA A 47 -2.41 4.60 10.88
C ALA A 47 -1.87 5.94 11.40
N LEU A 48 -0.55 6.07 11.56
CA LEU A 48 0.09 7.32 12.00
C LEU A 48 -0.13 8.46 11.01
N ALA A 49 -0.12 8.13 9.71
CA ALA A 49 -0.42 9.10 8.66
C ALA A 49 -1.86 9.65 8.76
N VAL A 50 -2.83 8.80 9.14
CA VAL A 50 -4.20 9.24 9.48
C VAL A 50 -4.21 10.06 10.77
N ALA A 51 -3.58 9.55 11.83
CA ALA A 51 -3.51 10.19 13.15
C ALA A 51 -2.93 11.61 13.11
N ARG A 52 -2.11 11.94 12.10
CA ARG A 52 -1.57 13.29 11.90
C ARG A 52 -2.62 14.36 11.61
N ASN A 53 -3.71 13.96 10.97
CA ASN A 53 -4.80 14.85 10.57
C ASN A 53 -6.07 14.65 11.42
N ALA A 54 -6.14 13.58 12.20
CA ALA A 54 -7.27 13.27 13.08
C ALA A 54 -7.27 14.14 14.36
N PRO A 55 -8.44 14.63 14.82
CA PRO A 55 -8.54 15.40 16.05
C PRO A 55 -8.14 14.60 17.31
N GLU A 56 -8.34 13.28 17.30
CA GLU A 56 -7.96 12.39 18.39
C GLU A 56 -6.44 12.18 18.49
N ARG A 57 -5.65 12.61 17.49
CA ARG A 57 -4.19 12.39 17.39
C ARG A 57 -3.78 10.92 17.46
N ARG A 58 -4.73 10.00 17.27
CA ARG A 58 -4.52 8.55 17.22
C ARG A 58 -5.35 7.92 16.12
N ALA A 59 -4.87 6.81 15.56
CA ALA A 59 -5.66 5.94 14.69
C ALA A 59 -5.16 4.50 14.79
N GLY A 60 -6.09 3.55 14.62
CA GLY A 60 -5.77 2.13 14.42
C GLY A 60 -5.81 1.77 12.93
N PHE A 61 -5.04 0.78 12.52
CA PHE A 61 -5.05 0.27 11.16
C PHE A 61 -6.37 -0.45 10.86
N GLY A 62 -7.06 -0.03 9.78
CA GLY A 62 -8.40 -0.50 9.42
C GLY A 62 -8.47 -1.63 8.37
N GLY A 63 -7.43 -2.46 8.21
CA GLY A 63 -7.40 -3.52 7.19
C GLY A 63 -7.37 -4.93 7.79
N ASP A 64 -8.44 -5.72 7.57
CA ASP A 64 -8.56 -7.08 8.11
C ASP A 64 -7.93 -8.17 7.21
N VAL A 65 -7.70 -7.90 5.92
CA VAL A 65 -7.20 -8.91 4.97
C VAL A 65 -5.98 -8.39 4.20
N ASP A 66 -4.82 -8.97 4.48
CA ASP A 66 -3.56 -8.60 3.82
C ASP A 66 -3.52 -9.09 2.36
N VAL A 67 -2.89 -8.30 1.48
CA VAL A 67 -2.77 -8.59 0.05
C VAL A 67 -1.98 -9.89 -0.24
N THR A 68 -1.20 -10.39 0.72
CA THR A 68 -0.49 -11.68 0.62
C THR A 68 -1.41 -12.88 0.49
N VAL A 69 -2.72 -12.73 0.70
CA VAL A 69 -3.72 -13.74 0.28
C VAL A 69 -3.66 -14.04 -1.22
N LEU A 70 -3.05 -13.15 -2.02
CA LEU A 70 -2.80 -13.32 -3.45
C LEU A 70 -1.46 -14.01 -3.77
N ALA A 71 -0.69 -14.42 -2.76
CA ALA A 71 0.61 -15.09 -2.93
C ALA A 71 0.51 -16.57 -3.33
N GLY A 72 -0.54 -16.94 -4.06
CA GLY A 72 -0.67 -18.25 -4.70
C GLY A 72 0.34 -18.44 -5.85
N PRO A 73 0.37 -19.63 -6.45
CA PRO A 73 1.31 -19.95 -7.55
C PRO A 73 1.25 -18.96 -8.71
N GLU A 74 0.05 -18.55 -9.14
CA GLU A 74 -0.16 -17.58 -10.23
C GLU A 74 0.38 -16.19 -9.85
N GLY A 75 0.14 -15.76 -8.61
CA GLY A 75 0.65 -14.50 -8.07
C GLY A 75 2.18 -14.46 -8.04
N TYR A 76 2.81 -15.55 -7.58
CA TYR A 76 4.25 -15.67 -7.56
C TYR A 76 4.86 -15.68 -8.97
N LEU A 77 4.28 -16.43 -9.92
CA LEU A 77 4.74 -16.49 -11.29
C LEU A 77 4.68 -15.11 -11.94
N TRP A 78 3.52 -14.45 -11.90
CA TRP A 78 3.35 -13.12 -12.46
C TRP A 78 4.31 -12.10 -11.83
N ALA A 79 4.44 -12.10 -10.50
CA ALA A 79 5.35 -11.20 -9.80
C ALA A 79 6.81 -11.43 -10.21
N SER A 80 7.21 -12.71 -10.31
CA SER A 80 8.56 -13.09 -10.71
C SER A 80 8.86 -12.69 -12.15
N GLU A 81 7.90 -12.87 -13.06
CA GLU A 81 8.01 -12.47 -14.47
C GLU A 81 8.11 -10.95 -14.63
N LEU A 82 7.27 -10.19 -13.92
CA LEU A 82 7.29 -8.72 -13.93
C LEU A 82 8.62 -8.17 -13.41
N LEU A 83 9.15 -8.74 -12.32
CA LEU A 83 10.41 -8.30 -11.70
C LEU A 83 11.65 -8.90 -12.37
N ALA A 84 11.49 -9.86 -13.28
CA ALA A 84 12.59 -10.60 -13.88
C ALA A 84 13.65 -9.72 -14.58
N PRO A 85 13.28 -8.64 -15.32
CA PRO A 85 14.27 -7.74 -15.91
C PRO A 85 15.16 -7.07 -14.85
N CYS A 86 14.59 -6.65 -13.71
CA CYS A 86 15.35 -6.08 -12.60
C CYS A 86 16.22 -7.14 -11.91
N LEU A 87 15.72 -8.36 -11.73
CA LEU A 87 16.45 -9.44 -11.08
C LEU A 87 17.63 -9.95 -11.92
N ARG A 88 17.51 -9.94 -13.26
CA ARG A 88 18.56 -10.36 -14.19
C ARG A 88 19.56 -9.25 -14.53
N TYR A 89 19.28 -8.01 -14.13
CA TYR A 89 20.16 -6.88 -14.39
C TYR A 89 21.57 -7.11 -13.81
N ALA A 90 22.59 -6.91 -14.63
CA ALA A 90 23.98 -6.95 -14.21
C ALA A 90 24.55 -5.52 -14.26
N PRO A 91 24.98 -4.95 -13.11
CA PRO A 91 25.58 -3.64 -13.09
C PRO A 91 26.86 -3.58 -13.94
N ALA A 92 26.98 -2.56 -14.79
CA ALA A 92 28.16 -2.39 -15.65
C ALA A 92 29.41 -2.03 -14.83
N ARG A 93 29.23 -1.35 -13.70
CA ARG A 93 30.30 -0.98 -12.76
C ARG A 93 29.96 -1.47 -11.36
N ARG A 94 30.98 -1.77 -10.57
CA ARG A 94 30.82 -2.17 -9.16
C ARG A 94 30.08 -1.13 -8.30
N ALA A 95 30.17 0.15 -8.66
CA ALA A 95 29.52 1.25 -7.94
C ALA A 95 28.04 1.44 -8.35
N ASP A 96 27.60 0.82 -9.44
CA ASP A 96 26.22 0.90 -9.88
C ASP A 96 25.33 -0.01 -9.01
N PRO A 97 24.07 0.36 -8.74
CA PRO A 97 23.23 -0.37 -7.80
C PRO A 97 22.88 -1.76 -8.34
N GLY A 98 23.07 -2.80 -7.51
CA GLY A 98 22.69 -4.17 -7.86
C GLY A 98 21.17 -4.39 -7.94
N PRO A 99 20.72 -5.55 -8.45
CA PRO A 99 19.29 -5.92 -8.52
C PRO A 99 18.52 -5.70 -7.21
N GLN A 100 19.05 -6.21 -6.11
CA GLN A 100 18.40 -6.09 -4.79
C GLN A 100 18.32 -4.65 -4.31
N GLU A 101 19.34 -3.83 -4.62
CA GLU A 101 19.35 -2.41 -4.28
C GLU A 101 18.34 -1.62 -5.12
N LEU A 102 18.17 -1.98 -6.40
CA LEU A 102 17.14 -1.41 -7.27
C LEU A 102 15.73 -1.78 -6.79
N LEU A 103 15.48 -3.05 -6.44
CA LEU A 103 14.18 -3.47 -5.89
C LEU A 103 13.89 -2.79 -4.54
N GLY A 104 14.90 -2.66 -3.66
CA GLY A 104 14.77 -1.91 -2.41
C GLY A 104 14.50 -0.41 -2.64
N THR A 105 15.10 0.17 -3.69
CA THR A 105 14.83 1.54 -4.12
C THR A 105 13.39 1.69 -4.60
N LEU A 106 12.90 0.75 -5.43
CA LEU A 106 11.53 0.73 -5.94
C LEU A 106 10.52 0.63 -4.79
N GLY A 107 10.70 -0.31 -3.86
CA GLY A 107 9.82 -0.47 -2.70
C GLY A 107 9.79 0.78 -1.79
N SER A 108 10.96 1.37 -1.53
CA SER A 108 11.05 2.62 -0.77
C SER A 108 10.37 3.79 -1.50
N TRP A 109 10.54 3.89 -2.83
CA TRP A 109 9.92 4.95 -3.63
C TRP A 109 8.41 4.79 -3.73
N LEU A 110 7.89 3.57 -3.89
CA LEU A 110 6.44 3.31 -3.86
C LEU A 110 5.85 3.71 -2.49
N SER A 111 6.58 3.41 -1.40
CA SER A 111 6.12 3.73 -0.04
C SER A 111 6.18 5.23 0.28
N PHE A 112 7.21 5.95 -0.19
CA PHE A 112 7.53 7.30 0.28
C PHE A 112 7.66 8.38 -0.81
N GLY A 113 7.49 8.01 -2.08
CA GLY A 113 7.75 8.88 -3.23
C GLY A 113 9.16 9.48 -3.17
N GLY A 114 9.26 10.79 -3.43
CA GLY A 114 10.54 11.51 -3.36
C GLY A 114 11.21 11.48 -1.97
N ALA A 115 10.46 11.26 -0.90
CA ALA A 115 11.02 11.16 0.46
C ALA A 115 11.82 9.87 0.68
N ALA A 116 11.74 8.90 -0.24
CA ALA A 116 12.59 7.71 -0.24
C ALA A 116 14.10 8.05 -0.25
N SER A 117 14.48 9.21 -0.80
CA SER A 117 15.87 9.69 -0.79
C SER A 117 16.42 9.80 0.64
N ARG A 118 15.61 10.28 1.59
CA ARG A 118 15.98 10.35 3.01
C ARG A 118 16.03 8.96 3.65
N HIS A 119 15.07 8.10 3.33
CA HIS A 119 15.02 6.73 3.85
C HIS A 119 16.24 5.92 3.43
N LEU A 120 16.61 6.02 2.15
CA LEU A 120 17.74 5.33 1.55
C LEU A 120 19.09 6.03 1.79
N LYS A 121 19.07 7.23 2.40
CA LYS A 121 20.27 8.08 2.60
C LYS A 121 21.04 8.36 1.29
N ILE A 122 20.30 8.58 0.20
CA ILE A 122 20.85 8.94 -1.11
C ILE A 122 20.39 10.33 -1.54
N HIS A 123 21.11 10.94 -2.49
CA HIS A 123 20.69 12.21 -3.06
C HIS A 123 19.43 12.07 -3.93
N ARG A 124 18.60 13.13 -3.99
CA ARG A 124 17.35 13.14 -4.80
C ARG A 124 17.60 12.83 -6.29
N ASN A 125 18.72 13.27 -6.84
CA ASN A 125 19.07 13.01 -8.24
C ASN A 125 19.45 11.53 -8.45
N THR A 126 20.08 10.91 -7.46
CA THR A 126 20.39 9.47 -7.47
C THR A 126 19.09 8.66 -7.45
N LEU A 127 18.13 9.03 -6.60
CA LEU A 127 16.81 8.41 -6.58
C LEU A 127 16.12 8.56 -7.95
N ALA A 128 16.11 9.75 -8.53
CA ALA A 128 15.51 9.98 -9.85
C ALA A 128 16.18 9.18 -10.96
N ALA A 129 17.52 9.04 -10.94
CA ALA A 129 18.25 8.21 -11.89
C ALA A 129 17.92 6.73 -11.75
N ARG A 130 17.87 6.22 -10.51
CA ARG A 130 17.46 4.82 -10.24
C ARG A 130 16.04 4.55 -10.68
N MET A 131 15.11 5.48 -10.46
CA MET A 131 13.72 5.32 -10.92
C MET A 131 13.60 5.32 -12.45
N ARG A 132 14.34 6.17 -13.17
CA ARG A 132 14.39 6.10 -14.64
C ARG A 132 14.94 4.76 -15.12
N HIS A 133 16.00 4.28 -14.47
CA HIS A 133 16.58 2.98 -14.82
C HIS A 133 15.62 1.81 -14.53
N LEU A 134 14.85 1.89 -13.45
CA LEU A 134 13.78 0.94 -13.15
C LEU A 134 12.67 0.98 -14.21
N ASP A 135 12.25 2.17 -14.63
CA ASP A 135 11.25 2.33 -15.71
C ASP A 135 11.77 1.70 -17.02
N GLU A 136 13.04 1.92 -17.36
CA GLU A 136 13.70 1.31 -18.52
C GLU A 136 13.74 -0.23 -18.43
N LEU A 137 14.15 -0.78 -17.28
CA LEU A 137 14.23 -2.23 -17.07
C LEU A 137 12.86 -2.89 -17.12
N LEU A 138 11.84 -2.27 -16.51
CA LEU A 138 10.47 -2.79 -16.48
C LEU A 138 9.70 -2.54 -17.79
N GLY A 139 10.22 -1.68 -18.67
CA GLY A 139 9.56 -1.29 -19.92
C GLY A 139 8.28 -0.49 -19.72
N VAL A 140 8.02 0.03 -18.52
CA VAL A 140 6.83 0.81 -18.17
C VAL A 140 7.22 2.00 -17.28
N GLU A 141 6.57 3.14 -17.47
CA GLU A 141 6.78 4.33 -16.62
C GLU A 141 6.09 4.18 -15.26
N VAL A 142 6.67 3.36 -14.37
CA VAL A 142 6.22 3.23 -12.97
C VAL A 142 6.25 4.59 -12.28
N SER A 143 7.21 5.45 -12.61
CA SER A 143 7.28 6.80 -12.05
C SER A 143 6.06 7.69 -12.34
N ARG A 144 5.24 7.36 -13.35
CA ARG A 144 4.12 8.21 -13.82
C ARG A 144 2.74 7.55 -13.77
N SER A 145 2.64 6.25 -13.98
CA SER A 145 1.35 5.54 -14.08
C SER A 145 0.95 4.90 -12.76
N LEU A 146 -0.24 5.22 -12.23
CA LEU A 146 -0.72 4.57 -11.01
C LEU A 146 -0.95 3.08 -11.22
N ALA A 147 -1.37 2.66 -12.42
CA ALA A 147 -1.53 1.26 -12.77
C ALA A 147 -0.20 0.51 -12.69
N ALA A 148 0.86 1.06 -13.29
CA ALA A 148 2.20 0.48 -13.24
C ALA A 148 2.76 0.45 -11.81
N GLN A 149 2.53 1.50 -11.01
CA GLN A 149 2.90 1.53 -9.59
C GLN A 149 2.17 0.45 -8.79
N SER A 150 0.88 0.26 -9.02
CA SER A 150 0.07 -0.72 -8.29
C SER A 150 0.50 -2.15 -8.64
N ALA A 151 0.79 -2.42 -9.91
CA ALA A 151 1.36 -3.68 -10.36
C ALA A 151 2.74 -3.93 -9.74
N ALA A 152 3.66 -2.97 -9.81
CA ALA A 152 4.99 -3.10 -9.22
C ALA A 152 4.96 -3.28 -7.69
N TRP A 153 4.07 -2.54 -7.01
CA TRP A 153 3.84 -2.67 -5.57
C TRP A 153 3.36 -4.07 -5.20
N LEU A 154 2.36 -4.60 -5.91
CA LEU A 154 1.87 -5.96 -5.68
C LEU A 154 2.95 -7.00 -5.98
N ALA A 155 3.65 -6.88 -7.11
CA ALA A 155 4.71 -7.82 -7.47
C ALA A 155 5.81 -7.90 -6.40
N LEU A 156 6.25 -6.76 -5.86
CA LEU A 156 7.20 -6.74 -4.75
C LEU A 156 6.66 -7.44 -3.50
N ARG A 157 5.40 -7.19 -3.13
CA ARG A 157 4.75 -7.84 -1.97
C ARG A 157 4.64 -9.35 -2.14
N LEU A 158 4.26 -9.83 -3.31
CA LEU A 158 4.12 -11.26 -3.58
C LEU A 158 5.48 -11.96 -3.69
N HIS A 159 6.48 -11.28 -4.26
CA HIS A 159 7.83 -11.83 -4.40
C HIS A 159 8.56 -11.98 -3.06
N THR A 160 8.30 -11.09 -2.09
CA THR A 160 8.90 -11.14 -0.75
C THR A 160 8.01 -11.81 0.29
N ALA A 161 6.80 -12.25 -0.09
CA ALA A 161 5.88 -12.91 0.80
C ALA A 161 6.50 -14.20 1.40
N PRO A 162 6.26 -14.52 2.68
CA PRO A 162 6.74 -15.78 3.27
C PRO A 162 6.31 -17.03 2.49
N GLN A 163 5.15 -16.97 1.84
CA GLN A 163 4.56 -18.04 1.05
C GLN A 163 5.22 -18.19 -0.34
N ALA A 164 6.07 -17.26 -0.76
CA ALA A 164 6.67 -17.24 -2.10
C ALA A 164 7.47 -18.52 -2.41
N ALA A 165 8.19 -19.07 -1.43
CA ALA A 165 8.93 -20.32 -1.62
C ALA A 165 8.01 -21.53 -1.86
N ALA A 166 6.90 -21.62 -1.13
CA ALA A 166 5.90 -22.66 -1.32
C ALA A 166 5.15 -22.49 -2.65
N ALA A 167 4.79 -21.25 -2.99
CA ALA A 167 4.15 -20.91 -4.27
C ALA A 167 5.07 -21.25 -5.46
N ARG A 168 6.37 -20.98 -5.35
CA ARG A 168 7.38 -21.37 -6.35
C ARG A 168 7.42 -22.87 -6.59
N ALA A 169 7.37 -23.67 -5.54
CA ALA A 169 7.41 -25.14 -5.65
C ALA A 169 6.13 -25.71 -6.29
N GLN A 170 5.01 -25.00 -6.15
CA GLN A 170 3.70 -25.41 -6.66
C GLN A 170 3.36 -24.78 -8.02
N ALA A 171 4.18 -23.83 -8.49
CA ALA A 171 3.99 -23.14 -9.75
C ALA A 171 4.09 -24.13 -10.92
N PRO A 172 2.98 -24.42 -11.62
CA PRO A 172 3.02 -25.34 -12.75
C PRO A 172 3.83 -24.72 -13.90
N PRO A 173 4.54 -25.53 -14.70
CA PRO A 173 5.01 -25.07 -16.00
C PRO A 173 3.79 -24.74 -16.86
N GLY A 174 3.61 -23.46 -17.21
CA GLY A 174 2.37 -22.99 -17.82
C GLY A 174 2.50 -21.59 -18.40
N PRO A 175 1.42 -21.08 -19.01
CA PRO A 175 1.43 -19.77 -19.65
C PRO A 175 1.75 -18.64 -18.66
N THR A 176 2.35 -17.57 -19.17
CA THR A 176 2.68 -16.33 -18.46
C THR A 176 1.47 -15.82 -17.68
N ALA A 177 1.60 -15.73 -16.36
CA ALA A 177 0.52 -15.25 -15.51
C ALA A 177 0.39 -13.74 -15.71
N THR A 178 -0.84 -13.23 -15.85
CA THR A 178 -1.11 -11.80 -15.99
C THR A 178 -1.65 -11.22 -14.69
N LEU A 179 -1.58 -9.90 -14.53
CA LEU A 179 -2.21 -9.23 -13.39
C LEU A 179 -3.71 -9.56 -13.30
N ASP A 180 -4.40 -9.63 -14.45
CA ASP A 180 -5.83 -9.94 -14.49
C ASP A 180 -6.11 -11.40 -14.09
N THR A 181 -5.20 -12.33 -14.38
CA THR A 181 -5.26 -13.71 -13.86
C THR A 181 -5.17 -13.74 -12.33
N VAL A 182 -4.25 -12.96 -11.74
CA VAL A 182 -4.07 -12.87 -10.28
C VAL A 182 -5.31 -12.25 -9.62
N LEU A 183 -5.83 -11.17 -10.20
CA LEU A 183 -6.98 -10.43 -9.68
C LEU A 183 -8.33 -11.12 -9.98
N GLY A 184 -8.37 -12.06 -10.93
CA GLY A 184 -9.56 -12.85 -11.26
C GLY A 184 -9.84 -14.01 -10.31
N THR A 185 -8.94 -14.28 -9.35
CA THR A 185 -9.12 -15.38 -8.39
C THR A 185 -10.26 -15.10 -7.39
N PRO A 186 -10.95 -16.12 -6.86
CA PRO A 186 -11.96 -15.93 -5.81
C PRO A 186 -11.40 -15.24 -4.56
N ALA A 187 -10.13 -15.54 -4.22
CA ALA A 187 -9.41 -14.89 -3.12
C ALA A 187 -9.24 -13.39 -3.35
N ALA A 188 -8.86 -12.97 -4.58
CA ALA A 188 -8.79 -11.57 -4.97
C ALA A 188 -10.14 -10.86 -4.87
N GLY A 189 -11.22 -11.49 -5.32
CA GLY A 189 -12.56 -10.92 -5.18
C GLY A 189 -12.97 -10.73 -3.72
N ALA A 190 -12.69 -11.69 -2.85
CA ALA A 190 -13.01 -11.61 -1.41
C ALA A 190 -12.17 -10.53 -0.71
N TRP A 191 -10.86 -10.49 -0.99
CA TRP A 191 -9.96 -9.45 -0.51
C TRP A 191 -10.40 -8.06 -0.97
N ALA A 192 -10.67 -7.89 -2.26
CA ALA A 192 -11.07 -6.60 -2.82
C ALA A 192 -12.35 -6.05 -2.18
N ARG A 193 -13.37 -6.89 -1.98
CA ARG A 193 -14.59 -6.51 -1.26
C ARG A 193 -14.29 -6.11 0.18
N ALA A 194 -13.41 -6.82 0.88
CA ALA A 194 -13.01 -6.45 2.23
C ALA A 194 -12.33 -5.07 2.27
N GLN A 195 -11.51 -4.74 1.27
CA GLN A 195 -10.82 -3.45 1.19
C GLN A 195 -11.77 -2.26 0.97
N LEU A 196 -12.84 -2.45 0.18
CA LEU A 196 -13.79 -1.38 -0.16
C LEU A 196 -14.96 -1.28 0.83
N ARG A 197 -15.22 -2.33 1.62
CA ARG A 197 -16.33 -2.40 2.58
C ARG A 197 -16.45 -1.16 3.49
N PRO A 198 -15.37 -0.60 4.08
CA PRO A 198 -15.51 0.60 4.91
C PRO A 198 -16.09 1.80 4.14
N LEU A 199 -15.67 2.00 2.89
CA LEU A 199 -16.17 3.09 2.04
C LEU A 199 -17.61 2.85 1.57
N GLU A 200 -18.00 1.61 1.35
CA GLU A 200 -19.36 1.22 0.96
C GLU A 200 -20.35 1.40 2.11
N GLN A 201 -19.92 1.10 3.34
CA GLN A 201 -20.74 1.22 4.55
C GLN A 201 -20.84 2.66 5.06
N ALA A 202 -19.83 3.49 4.78
CA ALA A 202 -19.83 4.89 5.19
C ALA A 202 -20.89 5.70 4.43
N ARG A 203 -21.73 6.42 5.18
CA ARG A 203 -22.67 7.39 4.61
C ARG A 203 -22.07 8.80 4.63
N PRO A 204 -22.19 9.57 3.54
CA PRO A 204 -22.75 9.22 2.22
C PRO A 204 -21.77 8.46 1.31
N ALA A 205 -22.30 7.65 0.40
CA ALA A 205 -21.55 6.83 -0.59
C ALA A 205 -20.60 7.63 -1.52
N ALA A 206 -20.68 8.97 -1.50
CA ALA A 206 -19.80 9.86 -2.24
C ALA A 206 -18.30 9.66 -1.93
N GLY A 207 -17.95 9.02 -0.81
CA GLY A 207 -16.58 8.63 -0.49
C GLY A 207 -15.98 7.66 -1.52
N LEU A 208 -16.70 6.57 -1.84
CA LEU A 208 -16.25 5.57 -2.80
C LEU A 208 -16.09 6.17 -4.21
N GLU A 209 -17.05 6.98 -4.65
CA GLU A 209 -16.96 7.66 -5.95
C GLU A 209 -15.78 8.63 -6.02
N THR A 210 -15.55 9.40 -4.95
CA THR A 210 -14.44 10.34 -4.89
C THR A 210 -13.10 9.62 -4.99
N VAL A 211 -12.94 8.51 -4.24
CA VAL A 211 -11.73 7.69 -4.30
C VAL A 211 -11.55 7.10 -5.69
N ARG A 212 -12.61 6.53 -6.28
CA ARG A 212 -12.55 5.94 -7.62
C ARG A 212 -12.15 6.97 -8.68
N THR A 213 -12.77 8.14 -8.69
CA THR A 213 -12.43 9.22 -9.63
C THR A 213 -10.99 9.72 -9.41
N TRP A 214 -10.54 9.79 -8.17
CA TRP A 214 -9.16 10.14 -7.85
C TRP A 214 -8.16 9.09 -8.35
N LEU A 215 -8.44 7.80 -8.20
CA LEU A 215 -7.61 6.71 -8.71
C LEU A 215 -7.58 6.68 -10.25
N ARG A 216 -8.71 6.91 -10.94
CA ARG A 216 -8.76 7.07 -12.41
C ARG A 216 -7.91 8.24 -12.90
N ALA A 217 -7.76 9.27 -12.08
CA ALA A 217 -6.91 10.42 -12.34
C ALA A 217 -5.45 10.21 -11.90
N ASP A 218 -4.95 8.96 -11.84
CA ASP A 218 -3.61 8.59 -11.36
C ASP A 218 -3.27 9.13 -9.96
N ALA A 219 -4.26 9.19 -9.07
CA ALA A 219 -4.13 9.79 -7.75
C ALA A 219 -3.70 11.29 -7.78
N ARG A 220 -3.93 12.00 -8.90
CA ARG A 220 -3.64 13.44 -9.04
C ARG A 220 -4.84 14.26 -8.56
N LEU A 221 -4.70 14.89 -7.40
CA LEU A 221 -5.78 15.65 -6.76
C LEU A 221 -6.38 16.76 -7.64
N PRO A 222 -5.60 17.57 -8.39
CA PRO A 222 -6.19 18.59 -9.27
C PRO A 222 -7.04 17.99 -10.40
N ALA A 223 -6.58 16.91 -11.02
CA ALA A 223 -7.31 16.24 -12.09
C ALA A 223 -8.59 15.57 -11.56
N ALA A 224 -8.53 14.97 -10.37
CA ALA A 224 -9.69 14.42 -9.69
C ALA A 224 -10.72 15.51 -9.35
N ALA A 225 -10.28 16.67 -8.85
CA ALA A 225 -11.18 17.79 -8.52
C ALA A 225 -11.90 18.31 -9.77
N ALA A 226 -11.17 18.45 -10.88
CA ALA A 226 -11.74 18.82 -12.18
C ALA A 226 -12.77 17.80 -12.67
N ALA A 227 -12.44 16.50 -12.62
CA ALA A 227 -13.35 15.42 -13.03
C ALA A 227 -14.61 15.33 -12.13
N LEU A 228 -14.49 15.68 -10.85
CA LEU A 228 -15.60 15.72 -9.90
C LEU A 228 -16.44 17.00 -9.99
N GLY A 229 -16.00 18.01 -10.76
CA GLY A 229 -16.67 19.32 -10.84
C GLY A 229 -16.66 20.10 -9.51
N ILE A 230 -15.63 19.92 -8.67
CA ILE A 230 -15.53 20.59 -7.36
C ILE A 230 -14.18 21.28 -7.19
N SER A 231 -14.09 22.16 -6.20
CA SER A 231 -12.83 22.84 -5.87
C SER A 231 -11.77 21.86 -5.35
N LEU A 232 -10.49 22.19 -5.56
CA LEU A 232 -9.35 21.40 -5.06
C LEU A 232 -9.42 21.18 -3.53
N PRO A 233 -9.73 22.20 -2.68
CA PRO A 233 -9.94 21.98 -1.25
C PRO A 233 -11.13 21.06 -0.95
N GLY A 234 -12.20 21.14 -1.76
CA GLY A 234 -13.36 20.26 -1.64
C GLY A 234 -13.02 18.79 -1.89
N ALA A 235 -12.27 18.51 -2.95
CA ALA A 235 -11.77 17.17 -3.25
C ALA A 235 -10.86 16.63 -2.13
N ARG A 236 -9.93 17.48 -1.63
CA ARG A 236 -9.07 17.14 -0.49
C ARG A 236 -9.89 16.75 0.73
N LYS A 237 -10.87 17.56 1.11
CA LYS A 237 -11.74 17.32 2.27
C LYS A 237 -12.48 15.99 2.15
N ARG A 238 -12.97 15.64 0.95
CA ARG A 238 -13.66 14.36 0.71
C ARG A 238 -12.70 13.17 0.82
N LEU A 239 -11.48 13.28 0.29
CA LEU A 239 -10.47 12.23 0.42
C LEU A 239 -10.00 12.07 1.86
N THR A 240 -9.84 13.14 2.64
CA THR A 240 -9.51 13.03 4.07
C THR A 240 -10.60 12.32 4.86
N ARG A 241 -11.88 12.58 4.57
CA ARG A 241 -12.98 11.80 5.16
C ARG A 241 -12.92 10.32 4.78
N ALA A 242 -12.48 10.01 3.56
CA ALA A 242 -12.26 8.62 3.15
C ALA A 242 -11.08 7.99 3.89
N GLU A 243 -10.00 8.74 4.16
CA GLU A 243 -8.88 8.29 5.02
C GLU A 243 -9.35 7.91 6.42
N ASP A 244 -10.21 8.74 7.02
CA ASP A 244 -10.76 8.52 8.36
C ASP A 244 -11.59 7.23 8.42
N VAL A 245 -12.47 7.03 7.42
CA VAL A 245 -13.30 5.82 7.30
C VAL A 245 -12.45 4.57 7.07
N LEU A 246 -11.40 4.67 6.25
CA LEU A 246 -10.54 3.56 5.91
C LEU A 246 -9.54 3.20 7.02
N GLY A 247 -9.28 4.12 7.96
CA GLY A 247 -8.16 4.01 8.90
C GLY A 247 -6.81 3.92 8.18
N ARG A 248 -6.72 4.43 6.94
CA ARG A 248 -5.52 4.39 6.09
C ARG A 248 -5.35 5.69 5.32
N SER A 249 -4.11 6.16 5.25
CA SER A 249 -3.77 7.34 4.46
C SER A 249 -3.93 7.12 2.96
N LEU A 250 -4.39 8.15 2.26
CA LEU A 250 -4.55 8.24 0.81
C LEU A 250 -3.66 9.35 0.24
N LEU A 251 -3.69 10.53 0.88
CA LEU A 251 -3.05 11.76 0.44
C LEU A 251 -1.60 11.88 0.92
N THR A 252 -1.24 11.14 1.96
CA THR A 252 0.13 11.16 2.52
C THR A 252 0.78 9.79 2.40
N ALA A 253 2.11 9.79 2.31
CA ALA A 253 2.88 8.56 2.25
C ALA A 253 3.06 7.96 3.66
N PRO A 254 2.94 6.62 3.81
CA PRO A 254 2.53 5.64 2.81
C PRO A 254 1.03 5.70 2.52
N SER A 255 0.65 5.43 1.28
CA SER A 255 -0.71 5.61 0.76
C SER A 255 -1.33 4.28 0.36
N ALA A 256 -2.58 4.04 0.76
CA ALA A 256 -3.35 2.85 0.39
C ALA A 256 -3.85 2.88 -1.07
N LYS A 257 -3.43 3.87 -1.87
CA LYS A 257 -3.86 4.02 -3.27
C LYS A 257 -3.60 2.78 -4.13
N TYR A 258 -2.49 2.06 -3.91
CA TYR A 258 -2.15 0.87 -4.69
C TYR A 258 -3.11 -0.28 -4.39
N GLU A 259 -3.35 -0.56 -3.11
CA GLU A 259 -4.31 -1.57 -2.67
C GLU A 259 -5.72 -1.26 -3.18
N LEU A 260 -6.17 -0.01 -3.07
CA LEU A 260 -7.50 0.38 -3.51
C LEU A 260 -7.64 0.34 -5.03
N TRP A 261 -6.59 0.70 -5.78
CA TRP A 261 -6.59 0.56 -7.23
C TRP A 261 -6.71 -0.91 -7.64
N LEU A 262 -5.94 -1.81 -7.02
CA LEU A 262 -5.99 -3.26 -7.27
C LEU A 262 -7.34 -3.86 -6.88
N ALA A 263 -7.89 -3.49 -5.72
CA ALA A 263 -9.20 -3.94 -5.27
C ALA A 263 -10.30 -3.51 -6.23
N MET A 264 -10.29 -2.26 -6.66
CA MET A 264 -11.26 -1.76 -7.64
C MET A 264 -11.11 -2.44 -9.00
N ARG A 265 -9.87 -2.71 -9.47
CA ARG A 265 -9.62 -3.46 -10.71
C ARG A 265 -10.13 -4.90 -10.62
N ALA A 266 -9.88 -5.59 -9.50
CA ALA A 266 -10.36 -6.97 -9.27
C ALA A 266 -11.89 -7.08 -9.32
N LEU A 267 -12.61 -5.99 -8.99
CA LEU A 267 -14.06 -5.91 -9.05
C LEU A 267 -14.60 -5.28 -10.35
N GLY A 268 -13.74 -5.02 -11.35
CA GLY A 268 -14.13 -4.45 -12.63
C GLY A 268 -14.61 -2.99 -12.56
N SER A 269 -14.17 -2.25 -11.54
CA SER A 269 -14.59 -0.86 -11.29
C SER A 269 -13.54 0.20 -11.66
N LEU A 270 -12.38 -0.23 -12.18
CA LEU A 270 -11.32 0.59 -12.78
C LEU A 270 -10.85 0.01 -14.11
#